data_AF-K1QVX2-F1
#
_entry.id   AF-K1QVX2-F1
#
_cell.length_a   1.000
_cell.length_b   1.000
_cell.length_c   1.000
_cell.angle_alpha   90.00
_cell.angle_beta   90.00
_cell.angle_gamma   90.00
#
_symmetry.space_group_name_H-M   'P 1'
#
loop_
_entity.id
_entity.type
_entity.pdbx_description
1 polymer ?
#
loop_
_entity_poly.entity_id
_entity_poly.type
_entity_poly.pdbx_seq_one_letter_code
_entity_poly.pdbx_strand_id
1 'polypeptide(L)'
;MFYIGVQDPVSEEYYTYTGERQYYFNWDAVYSPITDWHCVMINYDSFKWREVKCLFPKLALCSKTILREYLSSYFDRVLVGKALTGYEASVLENLSFIRCAFACQMNVRCKSINHDVTSRRCTINSETAETYPSNVAIAPTVSYYTVFI
;
A
#
# COMPACT_ATOMS: atom_id res chain seq x y z
N MET A 1 -11.65 3.04 19.13
CA MET A 1 -11.70 1.67 18.60
C MET A 1 -12.44 1.69 17.28
N PHE A 2 -12.04 0.86 16.31
CA PHE A 2 -12.71 0.71 15.01
C PHE A 2 -12.77 -0.77 14.60
N TYR A 3 -13.75 -1.13 13.77
CA TYR A 3 -13.86 -2.47 13.19
C TYR A 3 -12.77 -2.71 12.15
N ILE A 4 -12.21 -3.92 12.16
CA ILE A 4 -11.18 -4.35 11.21
C ILE A 4 -11.68 -5.30 10.13
N GLY A 5 -12.99 -5.55 10.10
CA GLY A 5 -13.58 -6.49 9.14
C GLY A 5 -13.13 -7.92 9.39
N VAL A 6 -12.88 -8.31 10.63
CA VAL A 6 -12.73 -9.72 11.03
C VAL A 6 -13.96 -10.09 11.87
N GLN A 7 -14.56 -11.24 11.57
CA GLN A 7 -15.78 -11.71 12.21
C GLN A 7 -15.72 -13.23 12.45
N ASP A 8 -16.38 -13.68 13.51
CA ASP A 8 -16.68 -15.10 13.74
C ASP A 8 -18.20 -15.28 13.66
N PRO A 9 -18.69 -16.01 12.65
CA PRO A 9 -20.11 -16.19 12.48
C PRO A 9 -20.69 -17.24 13.44
N VAL A 10 -19.94 -18.26 13.90
CA VAL A 10 -20.55 -19.41 14.61
C VAL A 10 -19.58 -20.25 15.51
N SER A 11 -18.25 -20.28 15.33
CA SER A 11 -17.46 -21.41 15.88
C SER A 11 -15.94 -21.24 16.07
N GLU A 12 -15.44 -20.08 16.51
CA GLU A 12 -14.00 -19.77 16.67
C GLU A 12 -13.19 -19.79 15.36
N GLU A 13 -13.88 -19.83 14.22
CA GLU A 13 -13.27 -19.68 12.90
C GLU A 13 -13.47 -18.24 12.43
N TYR A 14 -12.41 -17.44 12.57
CA TYR A 14 -12.43 -16.04 12.15
C TYR A 14 -12.20 -15.91 10.66
N TYR A 15 -13.01 -15.07 10.03
CA TYR A 15 -12.91 -14.72 8.62
C TYR A 15 -12.79 -13.22 8.46
N THR A 16 -12.07 -12.80 7.42
CA THR A 16 -12.07 -11.41 6.96
C THR A 16 -13.42 -11.08 6.30
N TYR A 17 -13.68 -9.80 6.08
CA TYR A 17 -14.86 -9.31 5.38
C TYR A 17 -14.94 -9.80 3.92
N THR A 18 -13.82 -10.27 3.36
CA THR A 18 -13.75 -10.90 2.03
C THR A 18 -14.03 -12.40 2.06
N GLY A 19 -14.25 -12.99 3.23
CA GLY A 19 -14.51 -14.42 3.41
C GLY A 19 -13.25 -15.29 3.49
N GLU A 20 -12.06 -14.68 3.57
CA GLU A 20 -10.80 -15.42 3.73
C GLU A 20 -10.59 -15.81 5.20
N ARG A 21 -10.03 -16.99 5.45
CA ARG A 21 -9.73 -17.44 6.82
C ARG A 21 -8.63 -16.57 7.43
N GLN A 22 -8.87 -16.09 8.65
CA GLN A 22 -7.91 -15.29 9.41
C GLN A 22 -6.94 -16.20 10.16
N TYR A 23 -5.64 -15.97 9.98
CA TYR A 23 -4.58 -16.77 10.62
C TYR A 23 -3.71 -15.97 11.59
N TYR A 24 -3.65 -14.65 11.43
CA TYR A 24 -2.94 -13.76 12.33
C TYR A 24 -3.89 -13.19 13.38
N PHE A 25 -3.46 -13.18 14.63
CA PHE A 25 -4.24 -12.66 15.73
C PHE A 25 -3.38 -11.80 16.66
N ASN A 26 -3.94 -10.71 17.18
CA ASN A 26 -3.25 -9.81 18.12
C ASN A 26 -4.15 -9.46 19.31
N TRP A 27 -4.73 -10.49 19.94
CA TRP A 27 -5.67 -10.34 21.05
C TRP A 27 -5.10 -9.59 22.26
N ASP A 28 -5.97 -8.85 22.94
CA ASP A 28 -5.72 -8.28 24.27
C ASP A 28 -5.70 -9.42 25.32
N ALA A 29 -4.78 -9.35 26.30
CA ALA A 29 -4.52 -10.44 27.24
C ALA A 29 -5.64 -10.64 28.28
N VAL A 30 -6.52 -9.65 28.47
CA VAL A 30 -7.64 -9.67 29.42
C VAL A 30 -8.94 -10.12 28.71
N TYR A 31 -8.82 -11.08 27.80
CA TYR A 31 -9.91 -11.51 26.94
C TYR A 31 -10.67 -12.70 27.53
N SER A 32 -12.01 -12.58 27.53
CA SER A 32 -12.93 -13.67 27.81
C SER A 32 -13.87 -13.78 26.60
N PRO A 33 -14.04 -14.97 26.02
CA PRO A 33 -14.89 -15.15 24.85
C PRO A 33 -16.33 -14.74 25.14
N ILE A 34 -16.94 -14.04 24.18
CA ILE A 34 -18.36 -13.70 24.22
C ILE A 34 -19.13 -14.90 23.63
N THR A 35 -20.42 -15.04 23.91
CA THR A 35 -21.31 -15.97 23.20
C THR A 35 -22.23 -15.13 22.31
N ASP A 36 -22.08 -15.15 20.97
CA ASP A 36 -23.01 -14.74 19.89
C ASP A 36 -22.24 -14.43 18.58
N TRP A 37 -22.81 -13.69 17.61
CA TRP A 37 -22.07 -13.15 16.45
C TRP A 37 -21.01 -12.13 16.87
N HIS A 38 -19.74 -12.37 16.53
CA HIS A 38 -18.62 -11.56 16.98
C HIS A 38 -18.02 -10.73 15.84
N CYS A 39 -17.78 -9.45 16.13
CA CYS A 39 -16.97 -8.56 15.32
C CYS A 39 -15.68 -8.22 16.08
N VAL A 40 -14.59 -8.03 15.36
CA VAL A 40 -13.30 -7.65 15.97
C VAL A 40 -13.03 -6.16 15.80
N MET A 41 -12.59 -5.53 16.88
CA MET A 41 -12.13 -4.16 16.90
C MET A 41 -10.67 -4.04 17.35
N ILE A 42 -9.98 -2.99 16.90
CA ILE A 42 -8.67 -2.58 17.43
C ILE A 42 -8.84 -1.45 18.45
N ASN A 43 -8.16 -1.56 19.59
CA ASN A 43 -7.93 -0.45 20.51
C ASN A 43 -6.81 0.47 19.98
N TYR A 44 -7.06 1.77 19.93
CA TYR A 44 -6.06 2.75 19.45
C TYR A 44 -4.84 2.86 20.36
N ASP A 45 -5.01 2.64 21.66
CA ASP A 45 -3.95 2.87 22.64
C ASP A 45 -2.97 1.69 22.70
N SER A 46 -3.50 0.46 22.66
CA SER A 46 -2.70 -0.76 22.79
C SER A 46 -2.45 -1.48 21.45
N PHE A 47 -3.17 -1.08 20.39
CA PHE A 47 -3.22 -1.78 19.10
C PHE A 47 -3.62 -3.26 19.21
N LYS A 48 -4.23 -3.65 20.34
CA LYS A 48 -4.71 -5.01 20.59
C LYS A 48 -6.15 -5.20 20.13
N TRP A 49 -6.46 -6.44 19.77
CA TRP A 49 -7.75 -6.86 19.24
C TRP A 49 -8.69 -7.23 20.38
N ARG A 50 -9.96 -6.92 20.19
CA ARG A 50 -11.02 -7.27 21.13
C ARG A 50 -12.27 -7.67 20.36
N GLU A 51 -12.91 -8.75 20.79
CA GLU A 51 -14.24 -9.08 20.31
C GLU A 51 -15.29 -8.18 20.93
N VAL A 52 -16.28 -7.84 20.11
CA VAL A 52 -17.46 -7.12 20.52
C VAL A 52 -18.67 -7.71 19.80
N LYS A 53 -19.86 -7.55 20.39
CA LYS A 53 -21.09 -7.75 19.62
C LYS A 53 -21.12 -6.78 18.45
N CYS A 54 -21.44 -7.29 17.26
CA CYS A 54 -21.55 -6.51 16.03
C CYS A 54 -22.68 -5.47 16.16
N LEU A 55 -22.36 -4.29 16.67
CA LEU A 55 -23.31 -3.17 16.84
C LEU A 55 -22.94 -2.04 15.88
N PHE A 56 -23.91 -1.61 15.08
CA PHE A 56 -23.81 -0.43 14.23
C PHE A 56 -24.53 0.76 14.89
N PRO A 57 -24.09 2.02 14.68
CA PRO A 57 -23.00 2.45 13.81
C PRO A 57 -21.67 2.64 14.57
N LYS A 58 -20.62 1.89 14.21
CA LYS A 58 -19.24 2.24 14.62
C LYS A 58 -18.34 2.42 13.40
N LEU A 59 -17.25 3.17 13.60
CA LEU A 59 -16.22 3.40 12.59
C LEU A 59 -15.57 2.07 12.16
N ALA A 60 -15.32 1.94 10.87
CA ALA A 60 -14.66 0.79 10.25
C ALA A 60 -13.56 1.26 9.31
N LEU A 61 -12.48 0.47 9.19
CA LEU A 61 -11.44 0.70 8.20
C LEU A 61 -11.81 0.01 6.89
N CYS A 62 -11.73 0.72 5.77
CA CYS A 62 -11.89 0.13 4.44
C CYS A 62 -10.52 -0.20 3.84
N SER A 63 -10.39 -1.39 3.27
CA SER A 63 -9.25 -1.78 2.44
C SER A 63 -9.70 -2.11 1.02
N LYS A 64 -8.88 -1.74 0.03
CA LYS A 64 -9.05 -2.16 -1.36
C LYS A 64 -7.73 -2.72 -1.86
N THR A 65 -7.75 -3.95 -2.37
CA THR A 65 -6.58 -4.55 -3.01
C THR A 65 -6.21 -3.74 -4.25
N ILE A 66 -4.97 -3.27 -4.32
CA ILE A 66 -4.46 -2.60 -5.52
C ILE A 66 -4.08 -3.67 -6.53
N LEU A 67 -4.95 -3.90 -7.53
CA LEU A 67 -4.60 -4.76 -8.68
C LEU A 67 -3.64 -4.01 -9.61
N ARG A 68 -2.74 -4.75 -10.27
CA ARG A 68 -1.71 -4.21 -11.18
C ARG A 68 -2.27 -3.33 -12.29
N GLU A 69 -3.51 -3.59 -12.71
CA GLU A 69 -4.24 -2.84 -13.73
C GLU A 69 -4.59 -1.41 -13.28
N TYR A 70 -4.81 -1.18 -11.98
CA TYR A 70 -5.04 0.16 -11.40
C TYR A 70 -3.77 1.01 -11.29
N LEU A 71 -2.58 0.42 -11.44
CA LEU A 71 -1.36 1.21 -11.52
C LEU A 71 -1.26 1.94 -12.88
N SER A 72 -1.95 1.46 -13.92
CA SER A 72 -1.99 2.18 -15.21
C SER A 72 -2.65 3.56 -15.09
N SER A 73 -3.58 3.75 -14.14
CA SER A 73 -4.17 5.07 -13.86
C SER A 73 -3.33 5.93 -12.92
N TYR A 74 -2.28 5.38 -12.30
CA TYR A 74 -1.39 6.14 -11.41
C TYR A 74 -0.24 6.81 -12.18
N PHE A 75 0.02 6.37 -13.41
CA PHE A 75 1.11 6.90 -14.22
C PHE A 75 0.59 7.45 -15.54
N ASP A 76 0.82 8.73 -15.78
CA ASP A 76 0.40 9.41 -17.00
C ASP A 76 1.23 8.96 -18.20
N ARG A 77 2.50 8.62 -17.95
CA ARG A 77 3.45 8.25 -19.01
C ARG A 77 4.48 7.25 -18.54
N VAL A 78 4.85 6.34 -19.45
CA VAL A 78 5.92 5.35 -19.25
C VAL A 78 6.92 5.43 -20.40
N LEU A 79 8.21 5.55 -20.08
CA LEU A 79 9.30 5.48 -21.06
C LEU A 79 10.22 4.30 -20.70
N VAL A 80 10.11 3.22 -21.47
CA VAL A 80 10.91 2.00 -21.27
C VAL A 80 12.33 2.22 -21.80
N GLY A 81 13.34 1.74 -21.06
CA GLY A 81 14.74 1.87 -21.44
C GLY A 81 15.27 3.29 -21.26
N LYS A 82 14.62 4.09 -20.41
CA LYS A 82 14.90 5.52 -20.20
C LYS A 82 14.89 5.84 -18.71
N ALA A 83 15.66 6.85 -18.33
CA ALA A 83 15.69 7.40 -16.98
C ALA A 83 15.83 8.92 -17.04
N LEU A 84 15.12 9.62 -16.16
CA LEU A 84 15.36 11.05 -15.91
C LEU A 84 16.55 11.19 -14.96
N THR A 85 17.55 12.00 -15.29
CA THR A 85 18.76 12.18 -14.47
C THR A 85 18.91 13.61 -13.97
N GLY A 86 19.54 13.78 -12.80
CA GLY A 86 19.84 15.09 -12.21
C GLY A 86 18.71 15.70 -11.38
N TYR A 87 17.61 14.97 -11.18
CA TYR A 87 16.45 15.40 -10.40
C TYR A 87 16.08 14.40 -9.28
N GLU A 88 17.03 13.54 -8.91
CA GLU A 88 16.85 12.49 -7.92
C GLU A 88 16.61 13.09 -6.53
N ALA A 89 15.37 12.98 -6.04
CA ALA A 89 15.00 13.41 -4.70
C ALA A 89 15.32 12.33 -3.65
N SER A 90 15.21 11.05 -4.03
CA SER A 90 15.53 9.91 -3.18
C SER A 90 15.88 8.70 -4.03
N VAL A 91 16.77 7.86 -3.51
CA VAL A 91 17.12 6.56 -4.10
C VAL A 91 16.87 5.49 -3.05
N LEU A 92 16.17 4.44 -3.45
CA LEU A 92 15.78 3.33 -2.59
C LEU A 92 16.17 2.02 -3.28
N GLU A 93 16.71 1.07 -2.52
CA GLU A 93 17.24 -0.19 -3.04
C GLU A 93 16.38 -1.38 -2.61
N ASN A 94 16.49 -2.49 -3.34
CA ASN A 94 15.80 -3.76 -3.05
C ASN A 94 14.27 -3.66 -2.97
N LEU A 95 13.66 -2.81 -3.80
CA LEU A 95 12.21 -2.60 -3.82
C LEU A 95 11.57 -3.13 -5.10
N SER A 96 10.41 -3.78 -4.92
CA SER A 96 9.51 -4.02 -6.04
C SER A 96 8.99 -2.68 -6.58
N PHE A 97 8.61 -2.67 -7.84
CA PHE A 97 7.99 -1.50 -8.48
C PHE A 97 6.81 -0.94 -7.68
N ILE A 98 5.97 -1.82 -7.12
CA ILE A 98 4.81 -1.40 -6.30
C ILE A 98 5.25 -0.61 -5.07
N ARG A 99 6.29 -1.09 -4.35
CA ARG A 99 6.78 -0.35 -3.18
C ARG A 99 7.45 0.97 -3.57
N CYS A 100 8.07 1.02 -4.74
CA CYS A 100 8.61 2.25 -5.30
C CYS A 100 7.50 3.29 -5.58
N ALA A 101 6.40 2.86 -6.20
CA ALA A 101 5.22 3.69 -6.45
C ALA A 101 4.62 4.25 -5.14
N PHE A 102 4.47 3.40 -4.11
CA PHE A 102 4.01 3.86 -2.79
C PHE A 102 4.98 4.83 -2.12
N ALA A 103 6.28 4.57 -2.19
CA ALA A 103 7.28 5.46 -1.62
C ALA A 103 7.25 6.84 -2.29
N CYS A 104 7.01 6.88 -3.60
CA CYS A 104 6.76 8.11 -4.33
C CYS A 104 5.48 8.82 -3.85
N GLN A 105 4.36 8.11 -3.70
CA GLN A 105 3.09 8.70 -3.23
C GLN A 105 3.23 9.37 -1.86
N MET A 106 4.02 8.78 -0.97
CA MET A 106 4.28 9.29 0.37
C MET A 106 5.32 10.42 0.39
N ASN A 107 5.97 10.70 -0.74
CA ASN A 107 6.98 11.75 -0.85
C ASN A 107 6.39 12.95 -1.59
N VAL A 108 6.20 14.06 -0.86
CA VAL A 108 5.64 15.32 -1.40
C VAL A 108 6.43 15.89 -2.58
N ARG A 109 7.70 15.52 -2.74
CA ARG A 109 8.52 15.95 -3.87
C ARG A 109 8.40 15.03 -5.07
N CYS A 110 7.78 13.85 -4.97
CA CYS A 110 7.74 12.93 -6.09
C CYS A 110 6.87 13.47 -7.23
N LYS A 111 7.45 13.58 -8.42
CA LYS A 111 6.73 13.82 -9.67
C LYS A 111 6.93 12.71 -10.70
N SER A 112 8.03 11.97 -10.60
CA SER A 112 8.29 10.81 -11.46
C SER A 112 9.21 9.79 -10.79
N ILE A 113 9.32 8.61 -11.40
CA ILE A 113 10.09 7.47 -10.89
C ILE A 113 10.97 6.90 -12.00
N ASN A 114 12.22 6.54 -11.68
CA ASN A 114 12.98 5.56 -12.45
C ASN A 114 13.02 4.25 -11.68
N HIS A 115 12.57 3.15 -12.28
CA HIS A 115 12.65 1.82 -11.66
C HIS A 115 13.50 0.89 -12.50
N ASP A 116 14.58 0.38 -11.91
CA ASP A 116 15.41 -0.67 -12.50
C ASP A 116 14.89 -2.03 -12.05
N VAL A 117 14.41 -2.82 -13.01
CA VAL A 117 13.79 -4.12 -12.75
C VAL A 117 14.84 -5.15 -12.35
N THR A 118 16.08 -5.02 -12.86
CA THR A 118 17.16 -5.97 -12.63
C THR A 118 17.79 -5.77 -11.26
N SER A 119 18.15 -4.53 -10.93
CA SER A 119 18.78 -4.21 -9.64
C SER A 119 17.77 -3.96 -8.52
N ARG A 120 16.46 -3.89 -8.84
CA ARG A 120 15.39 -3.49 -7.91
C ARG A 120 15.63 -2.12 -7.28
N ARG A 121 16.32 -1.25 -8.00
CA ARG A 121 16.61 0.11 -7.60
C ARG A 121 15.47 1.04 -8.03
N CYS A 122 15.04 1.88 -7.11
CA CYS A 122 13.97 2.85 -7.26
C CYS A 122 14.53 4.25 -7.04
N THR A 123 14.46 5.10 -8.05
CA THR A 123 14.81 6.51 -7.95
C THR A 123 13.54 7.34 -8.04
N ILE A 124 13.27 8.12 -7.00
CA ILE A 124 12.19 9.08 -6.94
C ILE A 124 12.74 10.42 -7.42
N ASN A 125 12.11 11.02 -8.43
CA ASN A 125 12.53 12.30 -8.99
C ASN A 125 11.56 13.41 -8.61
N SER A 126 12.14 14.60 -8.45
CA SER A 126 11.40 15.84 -8.16
C SER A 126 10.80 16.54 -9.37
N GLU A 127 11.12 16.05 -10.57
CA GLU A 127 10.69 16.63 -11.83
C GLU A 127 10.26 15.55 -12.83
N THR A 128 9.71 15.97 -13.97
CA THR A 128 9.22 15.08 -15.03
C THR A 128 10.00 15.24 -16.33
N ALA A 129 9.94 14.21 -17.17
CA ALA A 129 10.49 14.21 -18.52
C ALA A 129 9.82 15.24 -19.44
N GLU A 130 8.57 15.62 -19.16
CA GLU A 130 7.86 16.69 -19.88
C GLU A 130 8.49 18.05 -19.61
N THR A 131 8.86 18.32 -18.36
CA THR A 131 9.51 19.59 -17.99
C THR A 131 10.98 19.62 -18.42
N TYR A 132 11.70 18.49 -18.35
CA TYR A 132 13.13 18.42 -18.67
C TYR A 132 13.48 17.28 -19.64
N PRO A 133 13.05 17.37 -20.91
CA PRO A 133 13.23 16.30 -21.89
C PRO A 133 14.71 16.04 -22.24
N SER A 134 15.58 17.06 -22.17
CA SER A 134 17.02 16.94 -22.43
C SER A 134 17.76 16.07 -21.41
N ASN A 135 17.18 15.89 -20.22
CA ASN A 135 17.77 15.12 -19.13
C ASN A 135 17.33 13.65 -19.11
N VAL A 136 16.55 13.24 -20.12
CA VAL A 136 16.13 11.85 -20.27
C VAL A 136 17.23 11.07 -20.97
N ALA A 137 17.96 10.26 -20.21
CA ALA A 137 19.04 9.41 -20.69
C ALA A 137 18.54 8.03 -21.14
N ILE A 138 19.32 7.37 -22.01
CA ILE A 138 19.13 5.95 -22.34
C ILE A 138 19.59 5.11 -21.14
N ALA A 139 18.72 4.24 -20.65
CA ALA A 139 18.96 3.37 -19.52
C ALA A 139 18.23 2.03 -19.74
N PRO A 140 18.85 1.05 -20.41
CA PRO A 140 18.15 -0.12 -20.96
C PRO A 140 17.40 -0.99 -19.95
N THR A 141 17.89 -1.08 -18.71
CA THR A 141 17.28 -1.87 -17.63
C THR A 141 16.25 -1.09 -16.81
N VAL A 142 16.07 0.19 -17.12
CA VAL A 142 15.29 1.13 -16.33
C VAL A 142 14.04 1.53 -17.10
N SER A 143 12.92 1.61 -16.39
CA SER A 143 11.71 2.22 -16.90
C SER A 143 11.42 3.50 -16.12
N TYR A 144 11.16 4.58 -16.86
CA TYR A 144 10.72 5.86 -16.31
C TYR A 144 9.19 5.90 -16.27
N TYR A 145 8.62 6.48 -15.21
CA TYR A 145 7.19 6.63 -14.99
C TYR A 145 6.86 8.05 -14.48
N THR A 146 6.05 8.81 -15.21
CA THR A 146 5.46 10.07 -14.73
C THR A 146 4.27 9.74 -13.83
N VAL A 147 4.21 10.32 -12.63
CA VAL A 147 3.17 10.05 -11.64
C VAL A 147 2.03 11.05 -11.81
N PHE A 148 0.79 10.58 -11.80
CA PHE A 148 -0.39 11.45 -11.75
C PHE A 148 -0.44 12.13 -10.38
N ILE A 149 -0.47 13.46 -10.37
CA ILE A 149 -0.75 14.27 -9.17
C ILE A 149 -2.22 14.70 -9.21
#